data_AF-A0A2V3JEN6-F1
#
_entry.id   AF-A0A2V3JEN6-F1
#
_cell.length_a   1.000
_cell.length_b   1.000
_cell.length_c   1.000
_cell.angle_alpha   90.00
_cell.angle_beta   90.00
_cell.angle_gamma   90.00
#
_symmetry.space_group_name_H-M   'P 1'
#
loop_
_entity.id
_entity.type
_entity.pdbx_description
1 polymer ?
#
loop_
_entity_poly.entity_id
_entity_poly.type
_entity_poly.pdbx_seq_one_letter_code
_entity_poly.pdbx_strand_id
1 'polypeptide(L)'
;MLQIGGPAMRRDFFDREEKIEEIFRSLKQNNILLISPRRYGKTSVMKEVMRRLSERGYLCPFLDIMYVDAPEQFLIELATTAFDETSARRRFLQSLKGSFIRLGELLEGIEASVAGTGVKVKFRGGLREEEIFSMQ
;
A
#
# COMPACT_ATOMS: atom_id res chain seq x y z
N MET A 1 -1.09 -16.19 -21.96
CA MET A 1 -2.28 -16.66 -21.21
C MET A 1 -3.45 -15.75 -21.53
N LEU A 2 -4.63 -16.29 -21.82
CA LEU A 2 -5.85 -15.49 -21.98
C LEU A 2 -6.27 -14.97 -20.59
N GLN A 3 -6.19 -13.65 -20.36
CA GLN A 3 -6.59 -13.04 -19.10
C GLN A 3 -8.12 -12.98 -19.03
N ILE A 4 -8.73 -14.00 -18.43
CA ILE A 4 -10.19 -14.04 -18.23
C ILE A 4 -10.53 -13.27 -16.95
N GLY A 5 -10.97 -12.02 -17.12
CA GLY A 5 -11.64 -11.19 -16.10
C GLY A 5 -10.71 -10.54 -15.07
N GLY A 6 -10.50 -9.22 -15.19
CA GLY A 6 -9.87 -8.40 -14.14
C GLY A 6 -10.87 -7.97 -13.06
N PRO A 7 -10.42 -7.25 -12.01
CA PRO A 7 -11.33 -6.64 -11.06
C PRO A 7 -12.35 -5.74 -11.77
N ALA A 8 -13.65 -5.97 -11.53
CA ALA A 8 -14.70 -5.03 -11.89
C ALA A 8 -14.46 -3.67 -11.23
N MET A 9 -14.55 -2.58 -11.98
CA MET A 9 -14.27 -1.23 -11.51
C MET A 9 -15.27 -0.23 -12.08
N ARG A 10 -15.51 0.86 -11.35
CA ARG A 10 -16.35 1.99 -11.80
C ARG A 10 -17.70 1.51 -12.31
N ARG A 11 -18.00 1.71 -13.59
CA ARG A 11 -19.29 1.37 -14.22
C ARG A 11 -19.58 -0.13 -14.19
N ASP A 12 -18.55 -0.97 -14.11
CA ASP A 12 -18.70 -2.42 -14.05
C ASP A 12 -18.85 -2.93 -12.61
N PHE A 13 -18.70 -2.05 -11.61
CA PHE A 13 -18.92 -2.37 -10.20
C PHE A 13 -20.35 -2.00 -9.80
N PHE A 14 -21.19 -3.00 -9.56
CA PHE A 14 -22.60 -2.83 -9.20
C PHE A 14 -23.01 -3.72 -8.02
N ASP A 15 -24.17 -3.44 -7.45
CA ASP A 15 -24.87 -4.27 -6.45
C ASP A 15 -24.07 -4.56 -5.15
N ARG A 16 -23.31 -3.58 -4.66
CA ARG A 16 -22.53 -3.70 -3.40
C ARG A 16 -22.49 -2.44 -2.54
N GLU A 17 -23.40 -1.50 -2.76
CA GLU A 17 -23.42 -0.21 -2.05
C GLU A 17 -23.54 -0.38 -0.53
N GLU A 18 -24.46 -1.24 -0.06
CA GLU A 18 -24.62 -1.50 1.38
C GLU A 18 -23.33 -2.06 2.00
N LYS A 19 -22.65 -2.96 1.29
CA LYS A 19 -21.37 -3.55 1.73
C LYS A 19 -20.27 -2.49 1.82
N ILE A 20 -20.22 -1.55 0.88
CA ILE A 20 -19.27 -0.43 0.90
C ILE A 20 -19.52 0.46 2.13
N GLU A 21 -20.78 0.77 2.44
CA GLU A 21 -21.13 1.58 3.61
C GLU A 21 -20.83 0.86 4.94
N GLU A 22 -21.02 -0.46 5.01
CA GLU A 22 -20.56 -1.27 6.14
C GLU A 22 -19.05 -1.18 6.31
N ILE A 23 -18.28 -1.31 5.23
CA ILE A 23 -16.82 -1.17 5.25
C ILE A 23 -16.42 0.22 5.74
N PHE A 24 -17.04 1.30 5.26
CA PHE A 24 -16.73 2.65 5.73
C PHE A 24 -17.02 2.85 7.21
N ARG A 25 -18.12 2.30 7.73
CA ARG A 25 -18.43 2.37 9.17
C ARG A 25 -17.36 1.63 9.98
N SER A 26 -16.98 0.43 9.54
CA SER A 26 -15.96 -0.38 10.22
C SER A 26 -14.57 0.27 10.19
N LEU A 27 -14.14 0.84 9.06
CA LEU A 27 -12.84 1.51 8.91
C LEU A 27 -12.66 2.74 9.81
N LYS A 28 -13.75 3.38 10.27
CA LYS A 28 -13.66 4.53 11.19
C LYS A 28 -13.17 4.14 12.58
N GLN A 29 -13.31 2.89 12.97
CA GLN A 29 -13.04 2.42 14.34
C GLN A 29 -12.09 1.22 14.39
N ASN A 30 -11.97 0.45 13.30
CA ASN A 30 -11.31 -0.84 13.28
C ASN A 30 -10.59 -1.12 11.96
N ASN A 31 -9.70 -2.12 12.00
CA ASN A 31 -9.16 -2.77 10.80
C ASN A 31 -10.17 -3.79 10.27
N ILE A 32 -10.11 -4.08 8.96
CA ILE A 32 -11.03 -5.01 8.30
C ILE A 32 -10.25 -6.14 7.65
N LEU A 33 -10.74 -7.37 7.82
CA LEU A 33 -10.31 -8.56 7.10
C LEU A 33 -11.45 -9.06 6.19
N LEU A 34 -11.20 -9.15 4.89
CA LEU A 34 -12.19 -9.65 3.92
C LEU A 34 -11.97 -11.13 3.62
N ILE A 35 -12.93 -11.98 4.00
CA ILE A 35 -12.88 -13.43 3.79
C ILE A 35 -13.95 -13.84 2.75
N SER A 36 -13.53 -14.52 1.68
CA SER A 36 -14.42 -15.17 0.69
C SER A 36 -13.60 -16.01 -0.31
N PRO A 37 -14.21 -16.90 -1.14
CA PRO A 37 -13.47 -17.69 -2.13
C PRO A 37 -12.82 -16.86 -3.25
N ARG A 38 -11.94 -17.48 -4.05
CA ARG A 38 -11.27 -16.83 -5.20
C ARG A 38 -12.31 -16.33 -6.21
N ARG A 39 -12.10 -15.14 -6.79
CA ARG A 39 -12.98 -14.46 -7.77
C ARG A 39 -14.35 -13.96 -7.26
N TYR A 40 -14.57 -13.87 -5.96
CA TYR A 40 -15.77 -13.23 -5.38
C TYR A 40 -15.75 -11.69 -5.38
N GLY A 41 -14.75 -11.07 -6.00
CA GLY A 41 -14.68 -9.61 -6.16
C GLY A 41 -14.15 -8.83 -4.95
N LYS A 42 -13.39 -9.46 -4.03
CA LYS A 42 -12.75 -8.75 -2.89
C LYS A 42 -11.87 -7.59 -3.35
N THR A 43 -11.01 -7.84 -4.33
CA THR A 43 -10.13 -6.82 -4.91
C THR A 43 -10.94 -5.69 -5.54
N SER A 44 -12.03 -6.00 -6.25
CA SER A 44 -12.94 -4.98 -6.79
C SER A 44 -13.55 -4.13 -5.69
N VAL A 45 -14.05 -4.75 -4.62
CA VAL A 45 -14.61 -4.04 -3.45
C VAL A 45 -13.57 -3.12 -2.83
N MET A 46 -12.36 -3.61 -2.53
CA MET A 46 -11.33 -2.77 -1.92
C MET A 46 -10.87 -1.64 -2.84
N LYS A 47 -10.74 -1.86 -4.14
CA LYS A 47 -10.40 -0.81 -5.11
C LYS A 47 -11.48 0.27 -5.18
N GLU A 48 -12.75 -0.10 -5.07
CA GLU A 48 -13.85 0.86 -5.04
C GLU A 48 -13.89 1.65 -3.72
N VAL A 49 -13.69 0.98 -2.57
CA VAL A 49 -13.54 1.62 -1.25
C VAL A 49 -12.42 2.65 -1.30
N MET A 50 -11.25 2.25 -1.80
CA MET A 50 -10.10 3.13 -1.97
C MET A 50 -10.43 4.33 -2.85
N ARG A 51 -10.98 4.13 -4.05
CA ARG A 51 -11.33 5.22 -4.97
C ARG A 51 -12.21 6.27 -4.29
N ARG A 52 -13.26 5.84 -3.59
CA ARG A 52 -14.19 6.73 -2.88
C ARG A 52 -13.53 7.43 -1.69
N LEU A 53 -12.61 6.78 -0.98
CA LEU A 53 -11.84 7.41 0.09
C LEU A 53 -10.86 8.44 -0.47
N SER A 54 -10.16 8.13 -1.57
CA SER A 54 -9.28 9.08 -2.26
C SER A 54 -10.04 10.32 -2.74
N GLU A 55 -11.25 10.15 -3.28
CA GLU A 55 -12.14 11.27 -3.67
C GLU A 55 -12.56 12.14 -2.47
N ARG A 56 -12.64 11.56 -1.28
CA ARG A 56 -12.88 12.28 -0.01
C ARG A 56 -11.59 12.88 0.57
N GLY A 57 -10.47 12.77 -0.12
CA GLY A 57 -9.17 13.25 0.35
C GLY A 57 -8.58 12.39 1.47
N TYR A 58 -8.73 11.08 1.41
CA TYR A 58 -7.90 10.18 2.21
C TYR A 58 -6.71 9.71 1.37
N LEU A 59 -5.60 9.40 2.04
CA LEU A 59 -4.49 8.68 1.44
C LEU A 59 -4.77 7.19 1.57
N CYS A 60 -4.60 6.40 0.51
CA CYS A 60 -5.01 5.00 0.47
C CYS A 60 -3.96 4.12 -0.22
N PRO A 61 -2.75 3.94 0.35
CA PRO A 61 -1.74 3.05 -0.22
C PRO A 61 -2.28 1.64 -0.43
N PHE A 62 -2.16 1.13 -1.67
CA PHE A 62 -2.46 -0.27 -2.00
C PHE A 62 -1.18 -1.04 -2.19
N LEU A 63 -0.97 -2.02 -1.32
CA LEU A 63 0.19 -2.90 -1.36
C LEU A 63 -0.25 -4.33 -1.70
N ASP A 64 0.25 -4.87 -2.81
CA ASP A 64 0.15 -6.30 -3.13
C ASP A 64 1.42 -7.01 -2.63
N ILE A 65 1.27 -7.84 -1.60
CA ILE A 65 2.38 -8.55 -0.96
C ILE A 65 2.49 -10.01 -1.39
N MET A 66 1.75 -10.46 -2.42
CA MET A 66 1.74 -11.88 -2.79
C MET A 66 3.11 -12.42 -3.23
N TYR A 67 4.01 -11.55 -3.70
CA TYR A 67 5.36 -11.88 -4.16
C TYR A 67 6.45 -11.57 -3.13
N VAL A 68 6.07 -11.03 -1.97
CA VAL A 68 7.01 -10.64 -0.91
C VAL A 68 7.35 -11.87 -0.08
N ASP A 69 8.63 -12.25 -0.05
CA ASP A 69 9.10 -13.46 0.62
C ASP A 69 9.94 -13.19 1.88
N ALA A 70 10.27 -11.92 2.14
CA ALA A 70 11.07 -11.49 3.27
C ALA A 70 10.50 -10.22 3.97
N PRO A 71 10.61 -10.09 5.30
CA PRO A 71 10.19 -8.89 6.04
C PRO A 71 10.82 -7.60 5.52
N GLU A 72 12.07 -7.67 5.06
CA GLU A 72 12.84 -6.57 4.50
C GLU A 72 12.17 -6.02 3.23
N GLN A 73 11.80 -6.93 2.33
CA GLN A 73 11.13 -6.59 1.08
C GLN A 73 9.74 -5.99 1.35
N PHE A 74 9.01 -6.49 2.35
CA PHE A 74 7.74 -5.89 2.77
C PHE A 74 7.90 -4.40 3.13
N LEU A 75 8.97 -4.05 3.85
CA LEU A 75 9.22 -2.67 4.26
C LEU A 75 9.59 -1.77 3.09
N ILE A 76 10.37 -2.28 2.14
CA ILE A 76 10.71 -1.56 0.91
C ILE A 76 9.43 -1.27 0.13
N GLU A 77 8.59 -2.28 -0.09
CA GLU A 77 7.37 -2.14 -0.89
C GLU A 77 6.36 -1.22 -0.21
N LEU A 78 6.20 -1.33 1.11
CA LEU A 78 5.35 -0.44 1.89
C LEU A 78 5.84 1.02 1.85
N ALA A 79 7.15 1.24 2.01
CA ALA A 79 7.74 2.57 1.90
C ALA A 79 7.53 3.13 0.50
N THR A 80 7.94 2.40 -0.54
CA THR A 80 7.83 2.85 -1.93
C THR A 80 6.38 3.23 -2.27
N THR A 81 5.43 2.34 -2.00
CA THR A 81 4.00 2.57 -2.24
C THR A 81 3.47 3.79 -1.48
N ALA A 82 3.80 3.89 -0.19
CA ALA A 82 3.28 4.98 0.63
C ALA A 82 3.89 6.32 0.22
N PHE A 83 5.17 6.39 -0.16
CA PHE A 83 5.81 7.63 -0.55
C PHE A 83 5.35 8.11 -1.94
N ASP A 84 5.16 7.20 -2.89
CA ASP A 84 4.64 7.52 -4.23
C ASP A 84 3.26 8.17 -4.15
N GLU A 85 2.35 7.54 -3.40
CA GLU A 85 0.98 8.04 -3.24
C GLU A 85 0.91 9.33 -2.40
N THR A 86 1.89 9.55 -1.52
CA THR A 86 1.93 10.71 -0.62
C THR A 86 2.79 11.86 -1.14
N SER A 87 3.38 11.77 -2.33
CA SER A 87 4.08 12.90 -2.96
C SER A 87 3.24 14.21 -2.96
N ALA A 88 1.90 14.09 -2.96
CA ALA A 88 0.96 15.20 -2.79
C ALA A 88 0.70 15.69 -1.34
N ARG A 89 1.06 14.95 -0.28
CA ARG A 89 0.78 15.24 1.15
C ARG A 89 2.03 15.33 2.01
N ARG A 90 2.73 16.47 1.89
CA ARG A 90 3.97 16.82 2.62
C ARG A 90 3.98 16.52 4.13
N ARG A 91 2.86 16.72 4.83
CA ARG A 91 2.76 16.46 6.29
C ARG A 91 2.79 14.98 6.64
N PHE A 92 2.14 14.13 5.85
CA PHE A 92 2.11 12.69 6.10
C PHE A 92 3.47 12.05 5.78
N LEU A 93 4.13 12.48 4.70
CA LEU A 93 5.49 12.06 4.34
C LEU A 93 6.48 12.27 5.49
N GLN A 94 6.39 13.41 6.18
CA GLN A 94 7.29 13.73 7.29
C GLN A 94 7.07 12.79 8.49
N SER A 95 5.81 12.48 8.82
CA SER A 95 5.50 11.54 9.89
C SER A 95 5.91 10.10 9.55
N LEU A 96 5.65 9.67 8.32
CA LEU A 96 5.97 8.32 7.84
C LEU A 96 7.48 8.07 7.85
N LYS A 97 8.26 9.06 7.40
CA LYS A 97 9.72 9.02 7.44
C LYS A 97 10.27 8.67 8.82
N GLY A 98 9.75 9.30 9.87
CA GLY A 98 10.18 9.03 11.24
C GLY A 98 9.87 7.61 11.70
N SER A 99 8.74 7.05 11.26
CA SER A 99 8.33 5.67 11.59
C SER A 99 9.20 4.62 10.89
N PHE A 100 9.52 4.82 9.61
CA PHE A 100 10.35 3.88 8.85
C PHE A 100 11.80 3.83 9.35
N ILE A 101 12.36 4.96 9.78
CA ILE A 101 13.71 5.00 10.37
C ILE A 101 13.75 4.16 11.65
N ARG A 102 12.81 4.36 12.58
CA ARG A 102 12.75 3.59 13.84
C ARG A 102 12.52 2.09 13.61
N LEU A 103 11.72 1.75 12.60
CA LEU A 103 11.46 0.35 12.26
C LEU A 103 12.70 -0.32 11.66
N GLY A 104 13.48 0.42 10.86
CA GLY A 104 14.76 -0.05 10.37
C GLY A 104 15.79 -0.26 11.49
N GLU A 105 15.85 0.64 12.47
CA GLU A 105 16.73 0.49 13.65
C GLU A 105 16.36 -0.73 14.52
N LEU A 106 15.08 -1.08 14.60
CA LEU A 106 14.59 -2.23 15.39
C LEU A 106 14.89 -3.58 14.73
N LEU A 107 14.98 -3.60 13.40
CA LEU A 107 15.27 -4.79 12.62
C LEU A 107 16.77 -4.80 12.35
N GLU A 108 17.51 -5.57 13.16
CA GLU A 108 18.96 -5.71 13.05
C GLU A 108 19.38 -5.93 11.58
N GLY A 109 19.96 -4.90 10.96
CA GLY A 109 20.43 -4.97 9.57
C GLY A 109 19.72 -4.06 8.57
N ILE A 110 18.78 -3.18 8.95
CA ILE A 110 18.13 -2.24 8.01
C ILE A 110 18.58 -0.79 8.25
N GLU A 111 19.34 -0.21 7.31
CA GLU A 111 19.62 1.22 7.23
C GLU A 111 18.63 1.91 6.28
N ALA A 112 17.52 2.42 6.80
CA ALA A 112 16.59 3.25 6.04
C ALA A 112 17.05 4.71 6.05
N SER A 113 17.39 5.26 4.87
CA SER A 113 17.72 6.66 4.65
C SER A 113 16.76 7.30 3.66
N VAL A 114 16.44 8.59 3.81
CA VAL A 114 15.54 9.29 2.87
C VAL A 114 16.37 10.34 2.14
N ALA A 115 16.46 10.22 0.81
CA ALA A 115 17.20 11.14 -0.05
C ALA A 115 16.23 11.82 -1.02
N GLY A 116 16.11 13.15 -0.92
CA GLY A 116 15.16 13.91 -1.75
C GLY A 116 13.70 13.55 -1.47
N THR A 117 12.97 13.17 -2.52
CA THR A 117 11.57 12.70 -2.48
C THR A 117 11.42 11.17 -2.30
N GLY A 118 12.53 10.42 -2.28
CA GLY A 118 12.52 8.95 -2.20
C GLY A 118 13.13 8.38 -0.92
N VAL A 119 12.79 7.12 -0.63
CA VAL A 119 13.38 6.34 0.46
C VAL A 119 14.42 5.38 -0.12
N LYS A 120 15.66 5.47 0.38
CA LYS A 120 16.74 4.50 0.14
C LYS A 120 16.88 3.60 1.36
N VAL A 121 16.44 2.36 1.26
CA VAL A 121 16.65 1.35 2.29
C VAL A 121 17.86 0.51 1.90
N LYS A 122 18.91 0.50 2.74
CA LYS A 122 20.10 -0.35 2.59
C LYS A 122 20.09 -1.44 3.66
N PHE A 123 20.40 -2.68 3.29
CA PHE A 123 20.42 -3.81 4.21
C PHE A 123 21.85 -4.29 4.45
N ARG A 124 22.27 -4.41 5.71
CA ARG A 124 23.54 -5.01 6.15
C ARG A 124 23.39 -6.52 6.30
N GLY A 125 23.17 -7.19 5.17
CA GLY A 125 23.07 -8.65 5.13
C GLY A 125 22.57 -9.17 3.80
N GLY A 126 23.48 -9.35 2.84
CA GLY A 126 23.26 -10.20 1.66
C GLY A 126 22.28 -9.68 0.60
N LEU A 127 22.85 -9.12 -0.47
CA LEU A 127 22.38 -9.19 -1.87
C LEU A 127 21.00 -8.60 -2.20
N ARG A 128 20.97 -7.26 -2.41
CA ARG A 128 20.70 -6.58 -3.69
C ARG A 128 20.60 -5.08 -3.40
N GLU A 129 21.56 -4.29 -3.88
CA GLU A 129 21.34 -2.84 -4.01
C GLU A 129 20.30 -2.64 -5.11
N GLU A 130 19.02 -2.56 -4.75
CA GLU A 130 18.03 -1.99 -5.66
C GLU A 130 18.07 -0.47 -5.48
N GLU A 131 18.78 0.20 -6.38
CA GLU A 131 18.61 1.64 -6.57
C GLU A 131 17.19 1.88 -7.09
N ILE A 132 16.30 2.28 -6.18
CA ILE A 132 14.97 2.77 -6.53
C ILE A 132 15.15 4.11 -7.25
N PHE A 133 15.17 4.05 -8.57
CA PHE A 133 15.31 5.20 -9.47
C PHE A 133 14.04 6.06 -9.48
N SER A 134 14.25 7.37 -9.55
CA SER A 134 13.22 8.41 -9.58
C SER A 134 12.45 8.48 -10.91
N MET A 135 11.15 8.77 -10.81
CA MET A 135 10.28 9.53 -11.70
C MET A 135 10.74 9.78 -13.14
N GLN A 136 9.96 9.25 -14.09
CA GLN A 136 9.42 10.06 -15.20
C GLN A 136 7.98 10.46 -14.88
#